data_AF-A0A7J7LFC2-F1
#
_entry.id   AF-A0A7J7LFC2-F1
#
_cell.length_a   1.000
_cell.length_b   1.000
_cell.length_c   1.000
_cell.angle_alpha   90.00
_cell.angle_beta   90.00
_cell.angle_gamma   90.00
#
_symmetry.space_group_name_H-M   'P 1'
#
loop_
_entity.id
_entity.type
_entity.pdbx_description
1 polymer ?
#
loop_
_entity_poly.entity_id
_entity_poly.type
_entity_poly.pdbx_seq_one_letter_code
_entity_poly.pdbx_strand_id
1 'polypeptide(L)'
;MHWIKGEPVIVHNVLDTSCLSWDPMIMVRGLRERMISTVSKGCAQLEVMAMDCLAWCETVVNIHQFFKWYSEGQCYGNMWPKMLKLKDWLPSNLFEELLSCHFVEFITALPFQECSNPNCGFLNLAVKLPKKSLKPDMGPKTYVAYGINKELGRGDSVTKLHCDMSDAVNVLIHTAEVVLSPGSLTKFEDLKNKHIEQDKRELKELFDASLEYNKAEKESRGHDLEKNGVLWDIFHRQDVPLLQQYLLKHYNEFIDVHCAHARQAFT
;
A
#
# COMPACT_ATOMS: atom_id res chain seq x y z
N MET A 1 24.03 2.66 17.06
CA MET A 1 22.62 3.05 16.94
C MET A 1 22.28 3.07 15.44
N HIS A 2 21.40 2.20 14.96
CA HIS A 2 21.04 2.08 13.54
C HIS A 2 20.43 3.37 12.96
N TRP A 3 19.61 4.06 13.75
CA TRP A 3 18.94 5.31 13.37
C TRP A 3 19.90 6.42 12.96
N ILE A 4 21.04 6.57 13.66
CA ILE A 4 22.07 7.58 13.34
C ILE A 4 22.70 7.33 11.95
N LYS A 5 22.68 6.09 11.48
CA LYS A 5 23.19 5.70 10.16
C LYS A 5 22.14 5.81 9.05
N GLY A 6 20.89 6.16 9.38
CA GLY A 6 19.77 6.16 8.43
C GLY A 6 19.39 4.77 7.94
N GLU A 7 19.59 3.75 8.78
CA GLU A 7 19.20 2.36 8.49
C GLU A 7 17.75 2.13 8.98
N PRO A 8 16.87 1.51 8.17
CA PRO A 8 15.52 1.17 8.61
C PRO A 8 15.55 0.11 9.72
N VAL A 9 14.57 0.14 10.60
CA VAL A 9 14.45 -0.78 11.74
C VAL A 9 13.11 -1.49 11.68
N ILE A 10 13.12 -2.81 11.82
CA ILE A 10 11.92 -3.65 11.86
C ILE A 10 11.72 -4.13 13.30
N VAL A 11 10.56 -3.82 13.87
CA VAL A 11 10.12 -4.35 15.16
C VAL A 11 8.93 -5.26 14.91
N HIS A 12 9.05 -6.49 15.40
CA HIS A 12 8.02 -7.51 15.22
C HIS A 12 7.02 -7.44 16.37
N ASN A 13 5.79 -7.93 16.12
CA ASN A 13 4.84 -8.27 17.18
C ASN A 13 4.38 -7.09 18.06
N VAL A 14 4.33 -5.87 17.48
CA VAL A 14 3.98 -4.64 18.21
C VAL A 14 2.53 -4.62 18.72
N LEU A 15 1.64 -5.42 18.13
CA LEU A 15 0.22 -5.52 18.50
C LEU A 15 -0.17 -6.91 19.03
N ASP A 16 0.77 -7.78 19.39
CA ASP A 16 0.46 -9.14 19.86
C ASP A 16 -0.36 -9.15 21.17
N THR A 17 -0.23 -8.09 21.97
CA THR A 17 -1.00 -7.91 23.22
C THR A 17 -2.33 -7.19 22.99
N SER A 18 -2.69 -6.91 21.73
CA SER A 18 -3.92 -6.21 21.38
C SER A 18 -5.13 -7.01 21.83
N CYS A 19 -6.06 -6.36 22.53
CA CYS A 19 -7.34 -6.96 22.88
C CYS A 19 -8.46 -6.59 21.90
N LEU A 20 -8.19 -5.64 20.99
CA LEU A 20 -9.13 -5.23 19.96
C LEU A 20 -8.97 -6.07 18.70
N SER A 21 -10.09 -6.23 18.00
CA SER A 21 -10.11 -6.77 16.65
C SER A 21 -9.77 -5.67 15.64
N TRP A 22 -8.76 -5.95 14.82
CA TRP A 22 -8.33 -5.12 13.69
C TRP A 22 -8.85 -5.61 12.33
N ASP A 23 -9.75 -6.58 12.33
CA ASP A 23 -10.47 -6.99 11.12
C ASP A 23 -11.27 -5.78 10.56
N PRO A 24 -11.02 -5.36 9.31
CA PRO A 24 -11.68 -4.20 8.72
C PRO A 24 -13.22 -4.29 8.69
N MET A 25 -13.79 -5.48 8.53
CA MET A 25 -15.24 -5.69 8.57
C MET A 25 -15.81 -5.45 9.96
N ILE A 26 -15.07 -5.83 11.01
CA ILE A 26 -15.45 -5.57 12.40
C ILE A 26 -15.32 -4.07 12.72
N MET A 27 -14.23 -3.44 12.28
CA MET A 27 -14.00 -2.00 12.46
C MET A 27 -15.11 -1.17 11.77
N VAL A 28 -15.47 -1.49 10.53
CA VAL A 28 -16.55 -0.79 9.80
C VAL A 28 -17.92 -0.94 10.47
N ARG A 29 -18.21 -2.11 11.05
CA ARG A 29 -19.47 -2.30 11.78
C ARG A 29 -19.59 -1.30 12.95
N GLY A 30 -18.52 -1.14 13.73
CA GLY A 30 -18.47 -0.15 14.81
C GLY A 30 -18.57 1.30 14.32
N LEU A 31 -17.93 1.62 13.18
CA LEU A 31 -18.02 2.93 12.55
C LEU A 31 -19.43 3.29 12.11
N ARG A 32 -20.13 2.35 11.46
CA ARG A 32 -21.48 2.56 10.95
C ARG A 32 -22.45 2.89 12.08
N GLU A 33 -22.37 2.18 13.20
CA GLU A 33 -23.21 2.43 14.38
C GLU A 33 -22.99 3.84 14.94
N ARG A 34 -21.72 4.29 15.03
CA ARG A 34 -21.36 5.63 15.50
C ARG A 34 -21.76 6.73 14.51
N MET A 35 -21.48 6.56 13.22
CA MET A 35 -21.86 7.53 12.18
C MET A 35 -23.38 7.73 12.08
N ILE A 36 -24.17 6.66 12.21
CA ILE A 36 -25.64 6.74 12.22
C ILE A 36 -26.16 7.51 13.45
N SER A 37 -25.43 7.46 14.58
CA SER A 37 -25.81 8.19 15.78
C SER A 37 -25.50 9.70 15.71
N THR A 38 -24.47 10.09 14.95
CA THR A 38 -24.00 11.49 14.86
C THR A 38 -24.65 12.28 13.72
N VAL A 39 -25.10 11.63 12.64
CA VAL A 39 -25.66 12.29 11.46
C VAL A 39 -27.17 12.06 11.39
N SER A 40 -27.95 13.15 11.51
CA SER A 40 -29.40 13.17 11.28
C SER A 40 -29.79 12.38 10.03
N LYS A 41 -30.75 11.45 10.17
CA LYS A 41 -31.36 10.58 9.14
C LYS A 41 -31.22 11.12 7.70
N GLY A 42 -30.17 10.71 7.00
CA GLY A 42 -29.96 11.09 5.60
C GLY A 42 -28.60 10.65 5.09
N CYS A 43 -28.49 9.40 4.65
CA CYS A 43 -27.35 8.81 3.94
C CYS A 43 -25.99 8.96 4.65
N ALA A 44 -25.66 8.03 5.56
CA ALA A 44 -24.25 7.77 5.83
C ALA A 44 -23.60 7.38 4.49
N GLN A 45 -22.76 8.24 3.93
CA GLN A 45 -22.03 7.94 2.70
C GLN A 45 -21.11 6.75 2.98
N LEU A 46 -21.62 5.56 2.68
CA LEU A 46 -20.86 4.30 2.69
C LEU A 46 -19.97 4.20 1.45
N GLU A 47 -19.85 5.26 0.65
CA GLU A 47 -19.05 5.31 -0.56
C GLU A 47 -17.69 5.93 -0.23
N VAL A 48 -16.63 5.29 -0.70
CA VAL A 48 -15.26 5.73 -0.55
C VAL A 48 -14.58 5.75 -1.91
N MET A 49 -13.64 6.68 -2.07
CA MET A 49 -12.76 6.72 -3.23
C MET A 49 -11.66 5.68 -3.05
N ALA A 50 -11.70 4.62 -3.85
CA ALA A 50 -10.65 3.61 -3.92
C ALA A 50 -9.79 3.85 -5.17
N MET A 51 -8.49 3.64 -5.05
CA MET A 51 -7.56 3.67 -6.17
C MET A 51 -7.44 2.26 -6.75
N ASP A 52 -7.72 2.12 -8.04
CA ASP A 52 -7.34 0.96 -8.82
C ASP A 52 -5.82 1.05 -9.10
N CYS A 53 -5.02 0.19 -8.47
CA CYS A 53 -3.56 0.23 -8.54
C CYS A 53 -3.03 -0.28 -9.88
N LEU A 54 -3.86 -0.99 -10.66
CA LEU A 54 -3.50 -1.41 -12.01
C LEU A 54 -3.65 -0.22 -12.96
N ALA A 55 -4.86 0.35 -13.01
CA ALA A 55 -5.21 1.44 -13.91
C ALA A 55 -4.76 2.84 -13.43
N TRP A 56 -4.34 2.95 -12.17
CA TRP A 56 -4.04 4.21 -11.46
C TRP A 56 -5.16 5.24 -11.56
N CYS A 57 -6.42 4.76 -11.54
CA CYS A 57 -7.60 5.60 -11.56
C CYS A 57 -8.40 5.46 -10.27
N GLU A 58 -9.10 6.52 -9.90
CA GLU A 58 -9.97 6.49 -8.73
C GLU A 58 -11.36 5.99 -9.13
N THR A 59 -11.95 5.17 -8.26
CA THR A 59 -13.28 4.62 -8.43
C THR A 59 -14.05 4.70 -7.12
N VAL A 60 -15.34 5.01 -7.21
CA VAL A 60 -16.23 5.05 -6.04
C VAL A 60 -16.66 3.62 -5.73
N VAL A 61 -16.44 3.16 -4.50
CA VAL A 61 -16.82 1.82 -4.04
C VAL A 61 -17.54 1.93 -2.71
N ASN A 62 -18.56 1.11 -2.53
CA ASN A 62 -19.17 0.95 -1.21
C ASN A 62 -18.15 0.30 -0.24
N ILE A 63 -17.92 0.90 0.92
CA ILE A 63 -16.91 0.49 1.89
C ILE A 63 -17.11 -0.95 2.40
N HIS A 64 -18.37 -1.38 2.60
CA HIS A 64 -18.65 -2.76 2.97
C HIS A 64 -18.31 -3.71 1.83
N GLN A 65 -18.61 -3.32 0.60
CA GLN A 65 -18.26 -4.10 -0.58
C GLN A 65 -16.75 -4.17 -0.81
N PHE A 66 -16.02 -3.08 -0.54
CA PHE A 66 -14.56 -3.04 -0.56
C PHE A 66 -13.98 -4.07 0.42
N PHE A 67 -14.38 -4.04 1.69
CA PHE A 67 -13.83 -5.00 2.67
C PHE A 67 -14.30 -6.44 2.47
N LYS A 68 -15.50 -6.65 1.91
CA LYS A 68 -15.91 -7.97 1.46
C LYS A 68 -14.96 -8.52 0.38
N TRP A 69 -14.65 -7.72 -0.65
CA TRP A 69 -13.72 -8.10 -1.70
C TRP A 69 -12.27 -8.21 -1.23
N TYR A 70 -11.87 -7.45 -0.21
CA TYR A 70 -10.56 -7.59 0.42
C TYR A 70 -10.36 -9.00 0.99
N SER A 71 -11.38 -9.57 1.64
CA SER A 71 -11.29 -10.92 2.23
C SER A 71 -11.62 -12.05 1.27
N GLU A 72 -12.54 -11.84 0.32
CA GLU A 72 -13.00 -12.88 -0.61
C GLU A 72 -12.21 -12.89 -1.94
N GLY A 73 -11.46 -11.83 -2.23
CA GLY A 73 -10.89 -11.58 -3.55
C GLY A 73 -11.91 -11.02 -4.54
N GLN A 74 -11.40 -10.36 -5.58
CA GLN A 74 -12.23 -9.89 -6.69
C GLN A 74 -11.43 -9.86 -7.99
N CYS A 75 -12.10 -10.13 -9.11
CA CYS A 75 -11.51 -10.10 -10.45
C CYS A 75 -12.28 -9.15 -11.39
N TYR A 76 -11.63 -8.71 -12.46
CA TYR A 76 -12.31 -8.15 -13.63
C TYR A 76 -12.99 -9.27 -14.43
N GLY A 77 -13.80 -8.91 -15.43
CA GLY A 77 -14.50 -9.88 -16.28
C GLY A 77 -13.57 -10.84 -17.05
N ASN A 78 -12.31 -10.45 -17.27
CA ASN A 78 -11.28 -11.30 -17.88
C ASN A 78 -10.56 -12.22 -16.88
N MET A 79 -11.04 -12.31 -15.63
CA MET A 79 -10.44 -13.09 -14.53
C MET A 79 -9.10 -12.55 -14.01
N TRP A 80 -8.64 -11.38 -14.48
CA TRP A 80 -7.50 -10.72 -13.86
C TRP A 80 -7.89 -10.18 -12.48
N PRO A 81 -7.06 -10.35 -11.44
CA PRO A 81 -7.39 -9.89 -10.10
C PRO A 81 -7.41 -8.36 -10.02
N LYS A 82 -8.39 -7.82 -9.28
CA LYS A 82 -8.46 -6.38 -9.00
C LYS A 82 -7.48 -6.04 -7.89
N MET A 83 -6.81 -4.91 -8.03
CA MET A 83 -5.90 -4.37 -7.02
C MET A 83 -6.43 -3.02 -6.54
N LEU A 84 -7.34 -3.02 -5.58
CA LEU A 84 -7.89 -1.76 -5.04
C LEU A 84 -7.16 -1.35 -3.77
N LYS A 85 -7.04 -0.04 -3.56
CA LYS A 85 -6.45 0.57 -2.36
C LYS A 85 -7.30 1.71 -1.83
N LEU A 86 -7.52 1.72 -0.52
CA LEU A 86 -7.94 2.89 0.24
C LEU A 86 -6.72 3.54 0.88
N LYS A 87 -6.52 4.82 0.57
CA LYS A 87 -5.49 5.67 1.16
C LYS A 87 -6.14 6.65 2.13
N ASP A 88 -5.52 6.82 3.29
CA ASP A 88 -5.92 7.77 4.33
C ASP A 88 -7.39 7.57 4.77
N TRP A 89 -7.82 6.31 4.88
CA TRP A 89 -9.17 5.92 5.29
C TRP A 89 -9.18 5.40 6.73
N LEU A 90 -9.77 6.04 7.73
CA LEU A 90 -10.48 7.31 7.82
C LEU A 90 -9.54 8.52 7.71
N PRO A 91 -10.05 9.71 7.34
CA PRO A 91 -9.32 10.96 7.55
C PRO A 91 -8.79 11.04 8.99
N SER A 92 -7.54 11.50 9.17
CA SER A 92 -6.83 11.44 10.46
C SER A 92 -7.60 12.08 11.62
N ASN A 93 -8.36 13.15 11.35
CA ASN A 93 -9.23 13.81 12.33
C ASN A 93 -10.42 12.97 12.79
N LEU A 94 -10.82 11.94 12.02
CA LEU A 94 -11.96 11.08 12.33
C LEU A 94 -11.54 9.74 12.94
N PHE A 95 -10.26 9.36 12.87
CA PHE A 95 -9.81 8.08 13.43
C PHE A 95 -9.91 8.07 14.95
N GLU A 96 -9.41 9.12 15.62
CA GLU A 96 -9.51 9.25 17.08
C GLU A 96 -10.98 9.39 17.54
N GLU A 97 -11.78 10.18 16.82
CA GLU A 97 -13.19 10.41 17.15
C GLU A 97 -14.02 9.13 17.02
N LEU A 98 -13.87 8.41 15.90
CA LEU A 98 -14.73 7.27 15.57
C LEU A 98 -14.19 5.94 16.11
N LEU A 99 -12.87 5.80 16.28
CA LEU A 99 -12.20 4.57 16.73
C LEU A 99 -11.27 4.84 17.92
N SER A 100 -11.75 5.58 18.92
CA SER A 100 -10.95 5.98 20.10
C SER A 100 -10.16 4.85 20.77
N CYS A 101 -10.76 3.67 20.97
CA CYS A 101 -10.06 2.53 21.58
C CYS A 101 -8.88 2.05 20.70
N HIS A 102 -9.12 1.88 19.39
CA HIS A 102 -8.08 1.51 18.43
C HIS A 102 -7.00 2.58 18.33
N PHE A 103 -7.37 3.86 18.36
CA PHE A 103 -6.41 4.96 18.37
C PHE A 103 -5.48 4.88 19.57
N VAL A 104 -6.02 4.75 20.78
CA VAL A 104 -5.21 4.63 22.00
C VAL A 104 -4.29 3.42 21.90
N GLU A 105 -4.83 2.25 21.53
CA GLU A 105 -4.03 1.02 21.42
C GLU A 105 -2.91 1.16 20.38
N PHE A 106 -3.21 1.68 19.18
CA PHE A 106 -2.23 1.93 18.13
C PHE A 106 -1.10 2.84 18.63
N ILE A 107 -1.43 3.97 19.24
CA ILE A 107 -0.43 4.92 19.74
C ILE A 107 0.42 4.28 20.85
N THR A 108 -0.18 3.52 21.76
CA THR A 108 0.57 2.83 22.83
C THR A 108 1.43 1.68 22.33
N ALA A 109 1.07 1.07 21.21
CA ALA A 109 1.79 -0.03 20.59
C ALA A 109 3.00 0.41 19.75
N LEU A 110 3.10 1.71 19.40
CA LEU A 110 4.23 2.19 18.59
C LEU A 110 5.58 1.84 19.25
N PRO A 111 6.54 1.27 18.50
CA PRO A 111 7.88 1.01 19.04
C PRO A 111 8.63 2.33 19.25
N PHE A 112 9.58 2.36 20.18
CA PHE A 112 10.39 3.55 20.48
C PHE A 112 9.55 4.79 20.81
N GLN A 113 8.66 4.67 21.79
CA GLN A 113 7.69 5.70 22.22
C GLN A 113 8.32 7.08 22.43
N GLU A 114 9.60 7.12 22.83
CA GLU A 114 10.39 8.33 22.99
C GLU A 114 10.47 9.16 21.69
N CYS A 115 10.53 8.49 20.55
CA CYS A 115 10.63 9.07 19.21
C CYS A 115 9.29 9.04 18.45
N SER A 116 8.54 7.96 18.55
CA SER A 116 7.37 7.69 17.68
C SER A 116 6.06 8.25 18.23
N ASN A 117 5.94 8.44 19.55
CA ASN A 117 4.68 8.87 20.14
C ASN A 117 4.37 10.34 19.75
N PRO A 118 3.24 10.61 19.07
CA PRO A 118 2.90 11.95 18.59
C PRO A 118 2.37 12.88 19.69
N ASN A 119 2.05 12.35 20.88
CA ASN A 119 1.47 13.09 21.99
C ASN A 119 2.50 13.42 23.07
N CYS A 120 3.41 12.50 23.37
CA CYS A 120 4.35 12.63 24.50
C CYS A 120 5.80 12.21 24.21
N GLY A 121 6.14 11.83 22.98
CA GLY A 121 7.50 11.43 22.62
C GLY A 121 8.50 12.56 22.89
N PHE A 122 9.44 12.36 23.81
CA PHE A 122 10.33 13.45 24.23
C PHE A 122 11.41 13.78 23.18
N LEU A 123 11.79 12.81 22.34
CA LEU A 123 12.68 12.97 21.18
C LEU A 123 11.90 13.32 19.90
N ASN A 124 10.57 13.22 19.93
CA ASN A 124 9.73 13.65 18.82
C ASN A 124 9.67 15.18 18.76
N LEU A 125 10.43 15.78 17.85
CA LEU A 125 10.48 17.25 17.71
C LEU A 125 9.11 17.86 17.43
N ALA A 126 8.21 17.16 16.74
CA ALA A 126 6.88 17.67 16.40
C ALA A 126 6.04 18.05 17.63
N VAL A 127 6.22 17.33 18.75
CA VAL A 127 5.51 17.62 20.01
C VAL A 127 6.07 18.84 20.74
N LYS A 128 7.32 19.21 20.44
CA LYS A 128 8.01 20.36 21.05
C LYS A 128 7.83 21.65 20.24
N LEU A 129 7.40 21.56 18.99
CA LEU A 129 7.16 22.73 18.15
C LEU A 129 5.98 23.59 18.69
N PRO A 130 6.09 24.93 18.64
CA PRO A 130 5.01 25.85 18.98
C PRO A 130 3.69 25.52 18.26
N LYS A 131 2.55 25.87 18.88
CA LYS A 131 1.21 25.59 18.31
C LYS A 131 0.98 26.23 16.93
N LYS A 132 1.64 27.36 16.63
CA LYS A 132 1.52 28.07 15.35
C LYS A 132 2.52 27.60 14.28
N SER A 133 3.38 26.63 14.60
CA SER A 133 4.34 26.09 13.65
C SER A 133 3.65 25.20 12.63
N LEU A 134 4.19 25.15 11.41
CA LEU A 134 3.83 24.13 10.42
C LEU A 134 4.38 22.79 10.91
N LYS A 135 3.50 21.94 11.43
CA LYS A 135 3.84 20.59 11.85
C LYS A 135 3.54 19.62 10.71
N PRO A 136 4.34 18.55 10.54
CA PRO A 136 3.92 17.45 9.67
C PRO A 136 2.62 16.85 10.21
N ASP A 137 1.83 16.25 9.33
CA ASP A 137 0.68 15.44 9.72
C ASP A 137 1.20 14.21 10.49
N MET A 138 0.89 14.17 11.78
CA MET A 138 1.39 13.13 12.70
C MET A 138 0.58 11.83 12.64
N GLY A 139 -0.45 11.77 11.79
CA GLY A 139 -1.30 10.60 11.64
C GLY A 139 -2.16 10.31 12.88
N PRO A 140 -2.61 9.04 13.06
CA PRO A 140 -2.33 7.90 12.20
C PRO A 140 -2.96 8.06 10.81
N LYS A 141 -2.33 7.43 9.82
CA LYS A 141 -2.86 7.26 8.47
C LYS A 141 -3.05 5.79 8.21
N THR A 142 -4.20 5.43 7.66
CA THR A 142 -4.54 4.04 7.38
C THR A 142 -4.47 3.77 5.89
N TYR A 143 -3.86 2.64 5.55
CA TYR A 143 -3.78 2.14 4.19
C TYR A 143 -4.34 0.72 4.18
N VAL A 144 -5.34 0.48 3.35
CA VAL A 144 -5.84 -0.88 3.10
C VAL A 144 -5.77 -1.14 1.61
N ALA A 145 -5.04 -2.17 1.21
CA ALA A 145 -4.89 -2.53 -0.18
C ALA A 145 -5.11 -4.03 -0.38
N TYR A 146 -5.55 -4.39 -1.57
CA TYR A 146 -5.59 -5.78 -2.00
C TYR A 146 -4.18 -6.20 -2.40
N GLY A 147 -3.89 -7.48 -2.26
CA GLY A 147 -2.57 -8.05 -2.53
C GLY A 147 -2.70 -9.42 -3.18
N ILE A 148 -1.63 -9.83 -3.86
CA ILE A 148 -1.53 -11.16 -4.46
C ILE A 148 -0.15 -11.71 -4.10
N ASN A 149 -0.10 -12.95 -3.63
CA ASN A 149 1.15 -13.58 -3.21
C ASN A 149 2.12 -13.76 -4.42
N LYS A 150 1.59 -14.17 -5.57
CA LYS A 150 2.36 -14.24 -6.82
C LYS A 150 2.44 -12.84 -7.46
N GLU A 151 3.65 -12.32 -7.63
CA GLU A 151 3.89 -11.09 -8.40
C GLU A 151 3.20 -11.16 -9.76
N LEU A 152 2.53 -10.07 -10.16
CA LEU A 152 1.85 -10.00 -11.45
C LEU A 152 2.84 -9.74 -12.58
N GLY A 153 3.92 -9.01 -12.29
CA GLY A 153 4.88 -8.50 -13.27
C GLY A 153 4.38 -7.25 -14.01
N ARG A 154 3.10 -6.87 -13.85
CA ARG A 154 2.52 -5.61 -14.34
C ARG A 154 1.56 -5.05 -13.29
N GLY A 155 1.87 -3.86 -12.77
CA GLY A 155 0.96 -3.08 -11.90
C GLY A 155 0.60 -3.75 -10.56
N ASP A 156 1.49 -4.57 -10.01
CA ASP A 156 1.33 -5.23 -8.70
C ASP A 156 1.62 -4.31 -7.50
N SER A 157 2.29 -3.19 -7.73
CA SER A 157 2.66 -2.25 -6.67
C SER A 157 1.45 -1.45 -6.16
N VAL A 158 1.13 -1.62 -4.87
CA VAL A 158 0.09 -0.84 -4.20
C VAL A 158 0.55 0.56 -3.80
N THR A 159 1.86 0.78 -3.68
CA THR A 159 2.47 2.08 -3.38
C THR A 159 3.65 2.30 -4.31
N LYS A 160 3.65 3.42 -5.04
CA LYS A 160 4.79 3.78 -5.91
C LYS A 160 5.98 4.20 -5.08
N LEU A 161 7.18 4.10 -5.67
CA LEU A 161 8.39 4.67 -5.10
C LEU A 161 8.19 6.16 -4.80
N HIS A 162 8.46 6.55 -3.56
CA HIS A 162 8.37 7.93 -3.09
C HIS A 162 9.40 8.13 -1.97
N CYS A 163 9.62 9.40 -1.61
CA CYS A 163 10.45 9.78 -0.47
C CYS A 163 9.59 10.52 0.53
N ASP A 164 9.49 10.01 1.76
CA ASP A 164 8.81 10.72 2.83
C ASP A 164 9.61 11.95 3.28
N MET A 165 8.88 13.02 3.60
CA MET A 165 9.47 14.28 4.09
C MET A 165 9.77 14.26 5.59
N SER A 166 9.35 13.22 6.30
CA SER A 166 9.51 13.06 7.74
C SER A 166 9.74 11.60 8.09
N ASP A 167 10.27 11.34 9.27
CA ASP A 167 10.40 9.98 9.78
C ASP A 167 9.01 9.36 9.93
N ALA A 168 8.87 8.09 9.53
CA ALA A 168 7.60 7.38 9.53
C ALA A 168 7.73 6.02 10.22
N VAL A 169 6.66 5.63 10.92
CA VAL A 169 6.49 4.28 11.48
C VAL A 169 5.28 3.65 10.81
N ASN A 170 5.51 2.60 10.03
CA ASN A 170 4.46 1.81 9.40
C ASN A 170 4.23 0.54 10.22
N VAL A 171 2.97 0.26 10.56
CA VAL A 171 2.58 -0.95 11.30
C VAL A 171 1.67 -1.77 10.41
N LEU A 172 2.06 -3.02 10.13
CA LEU A 172 1.18 -3.99 9.49
C LEU A 172 0.24 -4.58 10.55
N ILE A 173 -1.03 -4.23 10.46
CA ILE A 173 -2.01 -4.53 11.52
C ILE A 173 -2.85 -5.77 11.17
N HIS A 174 -3.19 -5.96 9.89
CA HIS A 174 -4.08 -7.02 9.46
C HIS A 174 -3.70 -7.53 8.06
N THR A 175 -3.84 -8.83 7.86
CA THR A 175 -3.69 -9.50 6.56
C THR A 175 -4.83 -10.50 6.42
N ALA A 176 -5.44 -10.57 5.23
CA ALA A 176 -6.41 -11.62 4.90
C ALA A 176 -5.89 -12.40 3.69
N GLU A 177 -5.81 -13.71 3.83
CA GLU A 177 -5.43 -14.59 2.73
C GLU A 177 -6.64 -14.87 1.85
N VAL A 178 -6.47 -14.64 0.55
CA VAL A 178 -7.50 -14.91 -0.46
C VAL A 178 -7.15 -16.22 -1.18
N VAL A 179 -7.98 -17.24 -0.99
CA VAL A 179 -7.81 -18.52 -1.67
C VAL A 179 -8.51 -18.48 -3.03
N LEU A 180 -7.73 -18.52 -4.11
CA LEU A 180 -8.25 -18.59 -5.47
C LEU A 180 -8.66 -20.03 -5.81
N SER A 181 -9.80 -20.19 -6.50
CA SER A 181 -10.21 -21.50 -7.00
C SER A 181 -9.22 -22.03 -8.07
N PRO A 182 -9.02 -23.36 -8.20
CA PRO A 182 -8.10 -23.92 -9.19
C PRO A 182 -8.37 -23.47 -10.64
N GLY A 183 -9.64 -23.33 -11.03
CA GLY A 183 -10.03 -22.84 -12.35
C GLY A 183 -9.77 -21.35 -12.57
N SER A 184 -9.69 -20.56 -11.49
CA SER A 184 -9.26 -19.16 -11.55
C SER A 184 -7.74 -19.06 -11.71
N LEU A 185 -6.99 -19.94 -11.05
CA LEU A 185 -5.52 -19.98 -11.11
C LEU A 185 -5.00 -20.28 -12.52
N THR A 186 -5.59 -21.25 -13.23
CA THR A 186 -5.16 -21.59 -14.59
C THR A 186 -5.37 -20.43 -15.56
N LYS A 187 -6.55 -19.80 -15.53
CA LYS A 187 -6.84 -18.62 -16.35
C LYS A 187 -5.94 -17.44 -16.02
N PHE A 188 -5.63 -17.27 -14.73
CA PHE A 188 -4.70 -16.26 -14.26
C PHE A 188 -3.29 -16.48 -14.81
N GLU A 189 -2.77 -17.70 -14.74
CA GLU A 189 -1.44 -18.06 -15.27
C GLU A 189 -1.37 -17.90 -16.80
N ASP A 190 -2.42 -18.30 -17.52
CA ASP A 190 -2.52 -18.10 -18.96
C ASP A 190 -2.49 -16.61 -19.33
N LEU A 191 -3.22 -15.76 -18.59
CA LEU A 191 -3.26 -14.33 -18.85
C LEU A 191 -1.94 -13.65 -18.48
N LYS A 192 -1.29 -14.09 -17.41
CA LYS A 192 0.04 -13.62 -17.01
C LYS A 192 1.08 -13.92 -18.09
N ASN A 193 1.07 -15.15 -18.64
CA ASN A 193 1.97 -15.52 -19.73
C ASN A 193 1.72 -14.67 -20.98
N LYS A 194 0.46 -14.36 -21.31
CA LYS A 194 0.13 -13.46 -22.42
C LYS A 194 0.67 -12.04 -22.21
N HIS A 195 0.60 -11.51 -20.99
CA HIS A 195 1.18 -10.21 -20.65
C HIS A 195 2.71 -10.22 -20.79
N ILE A 196 3.39 -11.25 -20.30
CA ILE A 196 4.86 -11.40 -20.44
C ILE A 196 5.27 -11.42 -21.92
N GLU A 197 4.55 -12.19 -22.75
CA GLU A 197 4.84 -12.24 -24.18
C GLU A 197 4.52 -10.93 -24.90
N GLN A 198 3.55 -10.15 -24.40
CA GLN A 198 3.26 -8.82 -24.90
C GLN A 198 4.37 -7.82 -24.53
N ASP A 199 4.83 -7.80 -23.27
CA ASP A 199 5.96 -6.99 -22.81
C ASP A 199 7.19 -7.21 -23.70
N LYS A 200 7.52 -8.48 -23.97
CA LYS A 200 8.66 -8.82 -24.83
C LYS A 200 8.52 -8.27 -26.24
N ARG A 201 7.32 -8.28 -26.82
CA ARG A 201 7.08 -7.73 -28.17
C ARG A 201 7.19 -6.21 -28.18
N GLU A 202 6.53 -5.53 -27.24
CA GLU A 202 6.54 -4.06 -27.12
C GLU A 202 7.95 -3.54 -26.84
N LEU A 203 8.67 -4.20 -25.94
CA LEU A 203 10.06 -3.87 -25.63
C LEU A 203 10.97 -4.10 -26.84
N LYS A 204 10.79 -5.21 -27.58
CA LYS A 204 11.54 -5.46 -28.81
C LYS A 204 11.27 -4.40 -29.87
N GLU A 205 10.03 -3.95 -30.06
CA GLU A 205 9.71 -2.89 -31.01
C GLU A 205 10.39 -1.55 -30.65
N LEU A 206 10.56 -1.26 -29.36
CA LEU A 206 11.29 -0.09 -28.88
C LEU A 206 12.82 -0.20 -29.05
N PHE A 207 13.38 -1.39 -28.83
CA PHE A 207 14.84 -1.64 -28.94
C PHE A 207 15.30 -1.95 -30.37
N ASP A 208 14.46 -2.50 -31.25
CA ASP A 208 14.77 -2.60 -32.69
C ASP A 208 14.88 -1.20 -33.34
N ALA A 209 14.36 -0.15 -32.66
CA ALA A 209 14.61 1.27 -33.00
C ALA A 209 15.87 1.87 -32.31
N SER A 210 16.49 1.18 -31.35
CA SER A 210 17.70 1.61 -30.63
C SER A 210 18.61 0.43 -30.31
N LEU A 211 19.60 0.18 -31.19
CA LEU A 211 20.56 -0.92 -31.09
C LEU A 211 21.25 -0.98 -29.70
N GLU A 212 20.81 -1.93 -28.86
CA GLU A 212 21.58 -2.80 -27.94
C GLU A 212 20.67 -3.26 -26.78
N TYR A 213 20.29 -4.55 -26.74
CA TYR A 213 19.67 -5.18 -25.57
C TYR A 213 20.52 -6.36 -25.09
N ASN A 214 21.12 -6.20 -23.90
CA ASN A 214 21.76 -7.30 -23.18
C ASN A 214 20.71 -8.04 -22.34
N LYS A 215 20.58 -9.32 -22.64
CA LYS A 215 19.60 -10.23 -22.03
C LYS A 215 20.05 -10.62 -20.63
N ALA A 216 19.48 -9.99 -19.60
CA ALA A 216 19.54 -10.51 -18.24
C ALA A 216 18.23 -11.23 -17.94
N GLU A 217 18.20 -12.55 -18.14
CA GLU A 217 17.16 -13.41 -17.58
C GLU A 217 17.26 -13.32 -16.05
N LYS A 218 16.33 -12.60 -15.43
CA LYS A 218 16.05 -12.80 -14.01
C LYS A 218 15.17 -14.03 -13.90
N GLU A 219 15.80 -15.17 -13.62
CA GLU A 219 15.12 -16.24 -12.92
C GLU A 219 14.49 -15.65 -11.65
N SER A 220 13.16 -15.61 -11.62
CA SER A 220 12.41 -15.41 -10.39
C SER A 220 12.85 -16.51 -9.44
N ARG A 221 13.72 -16.17 -8.48
CA ARG A 221 13.95 -17.02 -7.32
C ARG A 221 12.62 -17.09 -6.60
N GLY A 222 11.88 -18.16 -6.86
CA GLY A 222 10.73 -18.59 -6.07
C GLY A 222 11.21 -18.86 -4.65
N HIS A 223 11.33 -17.79 -3.87
CA HIS A 223 11.29 -17.93 -2.43
C HIS A 223 9.81 -18.11 -2.11
N ASP A 224 9.40 -19.35 -1.86
CA ASP A 224 8.19 -19.64 -1.12
C ASP A 224 8.32 -18.96 0.26
N LEU A 225 7.92 -17.70 0.31
CA LEU A 225 7.66 -17.01 1.56
C LEU A 225 6.19 -17.30 1.87
N GLU A 226 5.96 -18.36 2.63
CA GLU A 226 4.71 -18.65 3.35
C GLU A 226 4.43 -17.56 4.41
N LYS A 227 4.34 -16.29 4.00
CA LYS A 227 4.03 -15.19 4.91
C LYS A 227 3.07 -14.23 4.25
N ASN A 228 1.83 -14.27 4.74
CA ASN A 228 0.84 -13.23 4.53
C ASN A 228 1.42 -11.89 5.00
N GLY A 229 1.48 -10.88 4.11
CA GLY A 229 2.13 -9.62 4.41
C GLY A 229 2.33 -8.72 3.20
N VAL A 230 3.34 -7.85 3.29
CA VAL A 230 3.69 -6.85 2.26
C VAL A 230 5.20 -6.90 2.02
N LEU A 231 5.60 -6.82 0.75
CA LEU A 231 6.98 -6.68 0.34
C LEU A 231 7.36 -5.19 0.30
N TRP A 232 8.50 -4.85 0.90
CA TRP A 232 9.02 -3.48 0.92
C TRP A 232 10.42 -3.44 0.32
N ASP A 233 10.60 -2.60 -0.69
CA ASP A 233 11.91 -2.17 -1.17
C ASP A 233 12.24 -0.80 -0.57
N ILE A 234 13.29 -0.75 0.25
CA ILE A 234 13.73 0.48 0.93
C ILE A 234 15.14 0.82 0.46
N PHE A 235 15.31 2.06 0.00
CA PHE A 235 16.58 2.57 -0.48
C PHE A 235 17.13 3.63 0.46
N HIS A 236 18.46 3.74 0.55
CA HIS A 236 19.07 4.81 1.31
C HIS A 236 18.79 6.16 0.64
N ARG A 237 18.53 7.18 1.47
CA ARG A 237 18.32 8.55 1.01
C ARG A 237 19.47 9.09 0.14
N GLN A 238 20.70 8.62 0.38
CA GLN A 238 21.88 9.04 -0.38
C GLN A 238 21.83 8.55 -1.85
N ASP A 239 21.07 7.49 -2.12
CA ASP A 239 20.94 6.89 -3.46
C ASP A 239 19.86 7.56 -4.30
N VAL A 240 19.09 8.51 -3.75
CA VAL A 240 17.99 9.19 -4.47
C VAL A 240 18.45 9.76 -5.84
N PRO A 241 19.61 10.44 -5.97
CA PRO A 241 20.06 10.92 -7.27
C PRO A 241 20.37 9.79 -8.27
N LEU A 242 20.90 8.66 -7.79
CA LEU A 242 21.19 7.49 -8.63
C LEU A 242 19.90 6.80 -9.09
N LEU A 243 18.92 6.67 -8.19
CA LEU A 243 17.59 6.15 -8.53
C LEU A 243 16.88 7.02 -9.57
N GLN A 244 16.98 8.35 -9.43
CA GLN A 244 16.45 9.28 -10.43
C GLN A 244 17.09 9.08 -11.80
N GLN A 245 18.42 8.98 -11.87
CA GLN A 245 19.11 8.70 -13.12
C GLN A 245 18.73 7.34 -13.71
N TYR A 246 18.64 6.30 -12.88
CA TYR A 246 18.21 4.98 -13.31
C TYR A 246 16.80 5.01 -13.91
N LEU A 247 15.83 5.58 -13.19
CA LEU A 247 14.44 5.66 -13.65
C LEU A 247 14.30 6.50 -14.92
N LEU A 248 15.06 7.59 -15.06
CA LEU A 248 15.09 8.39 -16.29
C LEU A 248 15.71 7.63 -17.47
N LYS A 249 16.72 6.79 -17.22
CA LYS A 249 17.36 5.99 -18.26
C LYS A 249 16.49 4.81 -18.69
N HIS A 250 15.78 4.21 -17.74
CA HIS A 250 15.04 2.97 -17.92
C HIS A 250 13.51 3.17 -17.95
N TYR A 251 13.01 4.40 -18.15
CA TYR A 251 11.57 4.70 -18.06
C TYR A 251 10.70 3.87 -19.04
N ASN A 252 11.25 3.49 -20.20
CA ASN A 252 10.58 2.65 -21.19
C ASN A 252 10.37 1.20 -20.73
N GLU A 253 11.13 0.74 -19.72
CA GLU A 253 10.98 -0.60 -19.13
C GLU A 253 9.79 -0.67 -18.16
N PHE A 254 9.26 0.49 -17.72
CA PHE A 254 8.13 0.58 -16.81
C PHE A 254 6.85 0.84 -17.60
N ILE A 255 6.21 -0.23 -18.05
CA ILE A 255 4.96 -0.21 -18.81
C ILE A 255 3.78 -0.40 -17.83
N ASP A 256 2.76 0.47 -17.92
CA ASP A 256 1.54 0.30 -17.14
C ASP A 256 0.59 -0.75 -17.76
N VAL A 257 -0.50 -1.08 -17.07
CA VAL A 257 -1.46 -2.10 -17.54
C VAL A 257 -2.21 -1.71 -18.82
N HIS A 258 -2.15 -0.44 -19.22
CA HIS A 258 -2.74 0.09 -20.44
C HIS A 258 -1.72 0.25 -21.57
N CYS A 259 -0.51 -0.30 -21.40
CA CYS A 259 0.58 -0.23 -22.37
C CYS A 259 1.04 1.21 -22.63
N ALA A 260 0.81 2.11 -21.66
CA ALA A 260 1.41 3.43 -21.65
C ALA A 260 2.69 3.39 -20.80
N HIS A 261 3.78 3.94 -21.35
CA HIS A 261 5.01 4.13 -20.58
C HIS A 261 4.71 5.04 -19.38
N ALA A 262 5.26 4.70 -18.21
CA ALA A 262 5.12 5.50 -17.01
C ALA A 262 5.65 6.93 -17.25
N ARG A 263 4.75 7.88 -17.52
CA ARG A 263 5.10 9.29 -17.78
C ARG A 263 5.55 10.03 -16.51
N GLN A 264 5.31 9.45 -15.33
CA GLN A 264 5.75 9.94 -14.02
C GLN A 264 6.10 8.76 -13.11
N ALA A 265 7.39 8.64 -12.78
CA ALA A 265 7.92 7.67 -11.83
C ALA A 265 7.99 8.20 -10.37
N PHE A 266 7.63 9.47 -10.15
CA PHE A 266 7.74 10.15 -8.86
C PHE A 266 6.43 10.88 -8.49
N THR A 267 6.08 10.81 -7.21
CA THR A 267 5.19 11.72 -6.49
C THR A 267 5.85 12.10 -5.18
#